data_AF-A0A4Z1C459-F1
#
_entry.id   AF-A0A4Z1C459-F1
#
_cell.length_a   1.000
_cell.length_b   1.000
_cell.length_c   1.000
_cell.angle_alpha   90.00
_cell.angle_beta   90.00
_cell.angle_gamma   90.00
#
_symmetry.space_group_name_H-M   'P 1'
#
loop_
_entity.id
_entity.type
_entity.pdbx_description
1 polymer ?
#
loop_
_entity_poly.entity_id
_entity_poly.type
_entity_poly.pdbx_seq_one_letter_code
_entity_poly.pdbx_strand_id
1 'polypeptide(L)'
;MSGFLDHVAATATPVGVAALLGGRALVVLAPHPDDETLGCGALLFDAAARGTPCHVICVTDGARSHPGSRAWPAARLAQARHDELDAAVRILAPRATVTWLGHPDCGAPDDAETAARIGRLIPQGALLLASWGEDPHVDHRQVARLAARIAAARPDLALAFYPVWGRFTDLRAPARLIAASDP
;
A
#
# COMPACT_ATOMS: atom_id res chain seq x y z
N MET A 1 14.64 -15.65 -11.93
CA MET A 1 13.82 -14.70 -12.71
C MET A 1 12.39 -14.84 -12.22
N SER A 2 11.67 -13.75 -11.97
CA SER A 2 10.26 -13.83 -11.55
C SER A 2 9.37 -13.82 -12.78
N GLY A 3 8.53 -14.85 -12.95
CA GLY A 3 7.58 -14.92 -14.06
C GLY A 3 6.59 -13.73 -14.09
N PHE A 4 6.25 -13.16 -12.94
CA PHE A 4 5.45 -11.93 -12.87
C PHE A 4 6.19 -10.74 -13.48
N LEU A 5 7.42 -10.47 -13.05
CA LEU A 5 8.19 -9.33 -13.57
C LEU A 5 8.52 -9.49 -15.05
N ASP A 6 8.84 -10.71 -15.50
CA ASP A 6 9.07 -11.00 -16.92
C ASP A 6 7.80 -10.74 -17.74
N HIS A 7 6.63 -11.13 -17.21
CA HIS A 7 5.34 -10.84 -17.84
C HIS A 7 5.03 -9.34 -17.91
N VAL A 8 5.25 -8.61 -16.81
CA VAL A 8 5.04 -7.15 -16.75
C VAL A 8 5.99 -6.44 -17.72
N ALA A 9 7.28 -6.79 -17.74
CA ALA A 9 8.25 -6.19 -18.65
C ALA A 9 7.88 -6.40 -20.12
N ALA A 10 7.24 -7.54 -20.45
CA ALA A 10 6.83 -7.85 -21.82
C ALA A 10 5.49 -7.20 -22.24
N THR A 11 4.60 -6.88 -21.29
CA THR A 11 3.19 -6.55 -21.61
C THR A 11 2.64 -5.27 -21.01
N ALA A 12 3.25 -4.76 -19.92
CA ALA A 12 2.72 -3.60 -19.22
C ALA A 12 2.98 -2.30 -19.98
N THR A 13 1.96 -1.46 -20.04
CA THR A 13 2.09 -0.12 -20.62
C THR A 13 2.62 0.87 -19.58
N PRO A 14 3.61 1.70 -19.92
CA PRO A 14 4.05 2.78 -19.05
C PRO A 14 2.93 3.80 -18.81
N VAL A 15 2.82 4.31 -17.59
CA VAL A 15 1.92 5.40 -17.22
C VAL A 15 2.64 6.41 -16.33
N GLY A 16 2.60 7.69 -16.69
CA GLY A 16 3.16 8.75 -15.86
C GLY A 16 2.28 9.02 -14.63
N VAL A 17 2.90 9.44 -13.53
CA VAL A 17 2.22 9.71 -12.25
C VAL A 17 1.04 10.68 -12.40
N ALA A 18 1.16 11.70 -13.24
CA ALA A 18 0.06 12.65 -13.54
C ALA A 18 -1.19 11.97 -14.07
N ALA A 19 -1.00 11.08 -15.05
CA ALA A 19 -2.07 10.42 -15.77
C ALA A 19 -2.71 9.34 -14.89
N LEU A 20 -1.90 8.66 -14.07
CA LEU A 20 -2.39 7.70 -13.08
C LEU A 20 -3.31 8.38 -12.05
N LEU A 21 -2.86 9.49 -11.47
CA LEU A 21 -3.63 10.21 -10.44
C LEU A 21 -4.85 10.90 -11.04
N GLY A 22 -4.72 11.52 -12.21
CA GLY A 22 -5.79 12.29 -12.86
C GLY A 22 -6.34 13.41 -11.96
N GLY A 23 -5.46 14.06 -11.18
CA GLY A 23 -5.83 15.13 -10.24
C GLY A 23 -6.40 14.67 -8.89
N ARG A 24 -6.49 13.36 -8.64
CA ARG A 24 -7.00 12.80 -7.38
C ARG A 24 -5.94 12.83 -6.28
N ALA A 25 -6.39 12.93 -5.04
CA ALA A 25 -5.55 12.60 -3.88
C ALA A 25 -5.12 11.12 -3.95
N LEU A 26 -3.94 10.81 -3.43
CA LEU A 26 -3.40 9.46 -3.35
C LEU A 26 -3.59 8.91 -1.94
N VAL A 27 -4.22 7.75 -1.81
CA VAL A 27 -4.29 7.00 -0.54
C VAL A 27 -3.67 5.62 -0.74
N VAL A 28 -2.68 5.28 0.07
CA VAL A 28 -2.05 3.95 0.09
C VAL A 28 -2.50 3.22 1.35
N LEU A 29 -3.23 2.13 1.17
CA LEU A 29 -3.63 1.20 2.21
C LEU A 29 -2.62 0.06 2.29
N ALA A 30 -1.62 0.22 3.15
CA ALA A 30 -0.49 -0.69 3.31
C ALA A 30 -0.79 -1.80 4.32
N PRO A 31 -0.62 -3.09 3.97
CA PRO A 31 -0.76 -4.19 4.92
C PRO A 31 0.19 -4.06 6.11
N HIS A 32 1.49 -3.85 5.86
CA HIS A 32 2.54 -3.74 6.86
C HIS A 32 3.31 -2.42 6.77
N PRO A 33 4.05 -2.02 7.83
CA PRO A 33 4.99 -0.91 7.77
C PRO A 33 6.20 -1.26 6.90
N ASP A 34 6.21 -0.87 5.62
CA ASP A 34 7.25 -1.05 4.58
C ASP A 34 6.59 -1.17 3.21
N ASP A 35 5.39 -1.75 3.13
CA ASP A 35 4.67 -1.99 1.88
C ASP A 35 4.35 -0.70 1.12
N GLU A 36 4.11 0.41 1.83
CA GLU A 36 3.94 1.73 1.22
C GLU A 36 5.22 2.18 0.50
N THR A 37 6.38 1.87 1.07
CA THR A 37 7.68 2.23 0.53
C THR A 37 8.08 1.26 -0.58
N LEU A 38 7.99 -0.05 -0.34
CA LEU A 38 8.39 -1.11 -1.26
C LEU A 38 7.50 -1.20 -2.51
N GLY A 39 6.21 -0.93 -2.34
CA GLY A 39 5.20 -1.00 -3.41
C GLY A 39 4.92 0.34 -4.07
N CYS A 40 4.93 1.43 -3.29
CA CYS A 40 4.43 2.74 -3.74
C CYS A 40 5.41 3.90 -3.51
N GLY A 41 6.65 3.67 -3.03
CA GLY A 41 7.54 4.75 -2.60
C GLY A 41 7.85 5.79 -3.71
N ALA A 42 8.17 5.32 -4.92
CA ALA A 42 8.41 6.22 -6.06
C ALA A 42 7.16 7.02 -6.45
N LEU A 43 5.98 6.40 -6.39
CA LEU A 43 4.72 7.09 -6.65
C LEU A 43 4.41 8.13 -5.57
N LEU A 44 4.62 7.81 -4.29
CA LEU A 44 4.44 8.74 -3.17
C LEU A 44 5.36 9.96 -3.31
N PHE A 45 6.63 9.72 -3.64
CA PHE A 45 7.61 10.77 -3.87
C PHE A 45 7.17 11.74 -4.97
N ASP A 46 6.86 11.21 -6.15
CA ASP A 46 6.45 12.03 -7.30
C ASP A 46 5.11 12.73 -7.06
N ALA A 47 4.14 12.05 -6.45
CA ALA A 47 2.84 12.63 -6.13
C ALA A 47 3.01 13.83 -5.18
N ALA A 48 3.85 13.69 -4.14
CA ALA A 48 4.12 14.74 -3.17
C ALA A 48 4.91 15.91 -3.77
N ALA A 49 5.89 15.65 -4.63
CA ALA A 49 6.63 16.68 -5.37
C ALA A 49 5.71 17.54 -6.24
N ARG A 50 4.62 16.94 -6.75
CA ARG A 50 3.56 17.61 -7.52
C ARG A 50 2.52 18.33 -6.66
N GLY A 51 2.64 18.28 -5.33
CA GLY A 51 1.66 18.84 -4.42
C GLY A 51 0.36 18.06 -4.30
N THR A 52 0.34 16.80 -4.75
CA THR A 52 -0.83 15.92 -4.58
C THR A 52 -0.98 15.56 -3.10
N PRO A 53 -2.17 15.74 -2.49
CA PRO A 53 -2.43 15.23 -1.15
C PRO A 53 -2.22 13.72 -1.09
N CYS A 54 -1.39 13.27 -0.15
CA CYS A 54 -1.07 11.85 0.04
C CYS A 54 -1.45 11.41 1.45
N HIS A 55 -2.01 10.20 1.59
CA HIS A 55 -2.32 9.58 2.87
C HIS A 55 -1.86 8.12 2.86
N VAL A 56 -1.01 7.74 3.81
CA VAL A 56 -0.67 6.34 4.06
C VAL A 56 -1.50 5.83 5.25
N ILE A 57 -2.25 4.77 5.04
CA ILE A 57 -2.99 4.06 6.10
C ILE A 57 -2.35 2.69 6.24
N CYS A 58 -1.66 2.45 7.35
CA CYS A 58 -1.02 1.17 7.63
C CYS A 58 -1.92 0.30 8.52
N VAL A 59 -2.23 -0.91 8.04
CA VAL A 59 -3.28 -1.76 8.63
C VAL A 59 -2.76 -2.53 9.84
N THR A 60 -1.58 -3.15 9.73
CA THR A 60 -1.04 -4.02 10.78
C THR A 60 0.25 -3.47 11.41
N ASP A 61 0.68 -4.08 12.51
CA ASP A 61 1.89 -3.70 13.24
C ASP A 61 3.20 -4.29 12.69
N GLY A 62 3.12 -5.28 11.78
CA GLY A 62 4.29 -5.95 11.19
C GLY A 62 5.18 -6.69 12.19
N ALA A 63 4.67 -7.08 13.36
CA ALA A 63 5.47 -7.55 14.48
C ALA A 63 5.88 -9.04 14.43
N ARG A 64 5.52 -9.81 13.38
CA ARG A 64 5.76 -11.27 13.35
C ARG A 64 6.99 -11.71 12.56
N SER A 65 7.82 -10.79 12.09
CA SER A 65 9.05 -11.14 11.37
C SER A 65 10.13 -11.82 12.24
N HIS A 66 10.07 -11.66 13.57
CA HIS A 66 11.08 -12.19 14.50
C HIS A 66 10.48 -13.02 15.67
N PRO A 67 9.78 -14.14 15.39
CA PRO A 67 9.13 -14.92 16.42
C PRO A 67 10.14 -15.46 17.45
N GLY A 68 9.86 -15.25 18.74
CA GLY A 68 10.70 -15.73 19.84
C GLY A 68 12.00 -14.94 20.10
N SER A 69 12.21 -13.84 19.39
CA SER A 69 13.39 -13.00 19.60
C SER A 69 13.37 -12.31 20.97
N ARG A 70 14.43 -12.51 21.76
CA ARG A 70 14.64 -11.79 23.03
C ARG A 70 15.08 -10.35 22.82
N ALA A 71 15.82 -10.08 21.73
CA ALA A 71 16.27 -8.74 21.38
C ALA A 71 15.15 -7.90 20.77
N TRP A 72 14.25 -8.56 20.02
CA TRP A 72 13.12 -7.94 19.33
C TRP A 72 11.79 -8.61 19.72
N PRO A 73 11.31 -8.43 20.97
CA PRO A 73 9.95 -8.85 21.33
C PRO A 73 8.92 -8.11 20.47
N ALA A 74 7.76 -8.74 20.20
CA ALA A 74 6.75 -8.23 19.29
C ALA A 74 6.37 -6.76 19.53
N ALA A 75 6.12 -6.36 20.78
CA ALA A 75 5.77 -4.97 21.11
C ALA A 75 6.90 -3.97 20.78
N ARG A 76 8.16 -4.34 20.99
CA ARG A 76 9.31 -3.51 20.63
C ARG A 76 9.42 -3.39 19.10
N LEU A 77 9.25 -4.51 18.41
CA LEU A 77 9.33 -4.56 16.96
C LEU A 77 8.20 -3.75 16.29
N ALA A 78 6.97 -3.87 16.77
CA ALA A 78 5.83 -3.07 16.32
C ALA A 78 6.12 -1.56 16.41
N GLN A 79 6.62 -1.11 17.56
CA GLN A 79 6.95 0.31 17.75
C GLN A 79 8.08 0.76 16.81
N ALA A 80 9.16 -0.03 16.71
CA ALA A 80 10.26 0.30 15.81
C ALA A 80 9.80 0.40 14.35
N ARG A 81 8.95 -0.53 13.88
CA ARG A 81 8.39 -0.51 12.53
C ARG A 81 7.43 0.66 12.29
N HIS A 82 6.67 1.07 13.30
CA HIS A 82 5.87 2.29 13.23
C HIS A 82 6.76 3.54 13.09
N ASP A 83 7.84 3.63 13.88
CA ASP A 83 8.79 4.75 13.78
C ASP A 83 9.49 4.77 12.40
N GLU A 84 9.82 3.60 11.85
CA GLU A 84 10.38 3.42 10.52
C GLU A 84 9.40 3.87 9.41
N LEU A 85 8.13 3.49 9.50
CA LEU A 85 7.07 3.95 8.60
C LEU A 85 6.96 5.47 8.59
N ASP A 86 6.89 6.08 9.77
CA ASP A 86 6.82 7.54 9.90
C ASP A 86 8.06 8.23 9.32
N ALA A 87 9.25 7.66 9.56
CA ALA A 87 10.51 8.17 9.00
C ALA A 87 10.53 8.06 7.47
N ALA A 88 10.15 6.91 6.92
CA ALA A 88 10.12 6.65 5.48
C ALA A 88 9.12 7.59 4.77
N VAL A 89 7.89 7.68 5.28
CA VAL A 89 6.87 8.56 4.69
C VAL A 89 7.29 10.03 4.78
N ARG A 90 7.96 10.45 5.86
CA ARG A 90 8.48 11.83 5.97
C ARG A 90 9.55 12.15 4.93
N ILE A 91 10.37 11.18 4.54
CA ILE A 91 11.36 11.32 3.47
C ILE A 91 10.67 11.38 2.10
N LEU A 92 9.75 10.44 1.84
CA LEU A 92 9.12 10.29 0.54
C LEU A 92 8.10 11.41 0.25
N ALA A 93 7.24 11.70 1.22
CA ALA A 93 6.14 12.63 1.09
C ALA A 93 5.96 13.45 2.39
N PRO A 94 6.79 14.50 2.63
CA PRO A 94 6.84 15.22 3.90
C PRO A 94 5.52 15.84 4.39
N ARG A 95 4.56 16.05 3.47
CA ARG A 95 3.22 16.60 3.76
C ARG A 95 2.12 15.53 3.78
N ALA A 96 2.46 14.26 3.63
CA ALA A 96 1.51 13.17 3.72
C ALA A 96 1.03 12.99 5.15
N THR A 97 -0.21 12.55 5.31
CA THR A 97 -0.70 12.06 6.59
C THR A 97 -0.40 10.57 6.71
N VAL A 98 -0.09 10.12 7.92
CA VAL A 98 0.05 8.69 8.26
C VAL A 98 -1.01 8.34 9.29
N THR A 99 -1.79 7.30 9.02
CA THR A 99 -2.66 6.67 10.01
C THR A 99 -2.21 5.25 10.24
N TRP A 100 -1.74 4.96 11.46
CA TRP A 100 -1.43 3.60 11.89
C TRP A 100 -2.63 2.98 12.62
N LEU A 101 -3.18 1.90 12.08
CA LEU A 101 -4.29 1.18 12.70
C LEU A 101 -3.81 0.13 13.71
N GLY A 102 -2.59 -0.40 13.52
CA GLY A 102 -1.91 -1.26 14.48
C GLY A 102 -2.62 -2.59 14.77
N HIS A 103 -3.36 -3.16 13.80
CA HIS A 103 -3.90 -4.51 13.97
C HIS A 103 -2.75 -5.52 14.08
N PRO A 104 -2.92 -6.64 14.79
CA PRO A 104 -1.87 -7.65 14.86
C PRO A 104 -1.49 -8.16 13.47
N ASP A 105 -0.19 -8.28 13.20
CA ASP A 105 0.33 -8.94 11.99
C ASP A 105 -0.19 -10.39 11.85
N CYS A 106 -0.49 -10.80 10.63
CA CYS A 106 -1.33 -11.93 10.23
C CYS A 106 -2.78 -11.87 10.70
N GLY A 107 -3.26 -10.69 11.11
CA GLY A 107 -4.58 -10.44 11.68
C GLY A 107 -5.27 -9.22 11.08
N ALA A 108 -4.92 -8.83 9.84
CA ALA A 108 -5.60 -7.73 9.16
C ALA A 108 -7.12 -7.99 9.06
N PRO A 109 -7.97 -7.05 9.47
CA PRO A 109 -9.42 -7.20 9.37
C PRO A 109 -9.89 -7.11 7.92
N ASP A 110 -11.00 -7.77 7.60
CA ASP A 110 -11.66 -7.65 6.30
C ASP A 110 -13.16 -7.38 6.42
N ASP A 111 -13.66 -7.07 7.62
CA ASP A 111 -15.08 -6.89 7.89
C ASP A 111 -15.63 -5.52 7.40
N ALA A 112 -16.96 -5.43 7.28
CA ALA A 112 -17.65 -4.25 6.77
C ALA A 112 -17.56 -3.03 7.70
N GLU A 113 -17.47 -3.23 9.01
CA GLU A 113 -17.35 -2.14 9.97
C GLU A 113 -15.99 -1.47 9.84
N THR A 114 -14.93 -2.27 9.77
CA THR A 114 -13.57 -1.77 9.54
C THR A 114 -13.45 -1.09 8.18
N ALA A 115 -14.03 -1.66 7.12
CA ALA A 115 -14.09 -1.01 5.81
C ALA A 115 -14.76 0.38 5.90
N ALA A 116 -15.90 0.48 6.58
CA ALA A 116 -16.59 1.76 6.76
C ALA A 116 -15.77 2.76 7.59
N ARG A 117 -15.05 2.30 8.63
CA ARG A 117 -14.17 3.14 9.44
C ARG A 117 -13.01 3.71 8.61
N ILE A 118 -12.31 2.86 7.86
CA ILE A 118 -11.19 3.28 7.00
C ILE A 118 -11.70 4.18 5.87
N GLY A 119 -12.83 3.85 5.26
CA GLY A 119 -13.43 4.65 4.19
C GLY A 119 -13.69 6.12 4.59
N ARG A 120 -13.95 6.40 5.88
CA ARG A 120 -14.10 7.78 6.39
C ARG A 120 -12.79 8.58 6.43
N LEU A 121 -11.65 7.90 6.41
CA LEU A 121 -10.32 8.53 6.38
C LEU A 121 -9.89 8.90 4.95
N ILE A 122 -10.62 8.41 3.93
CA ILE A 122 -10.29 8.58 2.52
C ILE A 122 -11.02 9.81 1.96
N PRO A 123 -10.28 10.82 1.43
CA PRO A 123 -10.88 11.98 0.78
C PRO A 123 -11.80 11.59 -0.37
N GLN A 124 -12.79 12.45 -0.65
CA GLN A 124 -13.69 12.25 -1.78
C GLN A 124 -12.91 12.18 -3.10
N GLY A 125 -13.26 11.22 -3.96
CA GLY A 125 -12.68 11.10 -5.29
C GLY A 125 -11.23 10.60 -5.35
N ALA A 126 -10.66 10.13 -4.23
CA ALA A 126 -9.26 9.72 -4.17
C ALA A 126 -8.97 8.46 -5.02
N LEU A 127 -7.70 8.29 -5.40
CA LEU A 127 -7.14 7.02 -5.83
C LEU A 127 -6.71 6.22 -4.59
N LEU A 128 -7.41 5.13 -4.31
CA LEU A 128 -7.04 4.15 -3.30
C LEU A 128 -6.16 3.06 -3.94
N LEU A 129 -4.95 2.92 -3.40
CA LEU A 129 -4.05 1.81 -3.69
C LEU A 129 -4.04 0.82 -2.53
N ALA A 130 -4.11 -0.46 -2.83
CA ALA A 130 -3.97 -1.54 -1.87
C ALA A 130 -3.10 -2.66 -2.43
N SER A 131 -2.63 -3.56 -1.57
CA SER A 131 -1.91 -4.76 -2.00
C SER A 131 -2.74 -5.60 -2.99
N TRP A 132 -2.07 -6.24 -3.93
CA TRP A 132 -2.71 -7.12 -4.91
C TRP A 132 -3.29 -8.37 -4.25
N GLY A 133 -4.51 -8.77 -4.66
CA GLY A 133 -5.25 -9.86 -4.03
C GLY A 133 -4.67 -11.26 -4.20
N GLU A 134 -3.72 -11.44 -5.12
CA GLU A 134 -2.99 -12.69 -5.34
C GLU A 134 -1.58 -12.67 -4.73
N ASP A 135 -1.25 -11.64 -3.95
CA ASP A 135 0.00 -11.62 -3.18
C ASP A 135 0.00 -12.78 -2.16
N PRO A 136 1.12 -13.51 -1.98
CA PRO A 136 1.14 -14.75 -1.19
C PRO A 136 0.84 -14.55 0.31
N HIS A 137 1.04 -13.34 0.84
CA HIS A 137 0.85 -13.06 2.27
C HIS A 137 -0.63 -12.90 2.65
N VAL A 138 -1.03 -13.45 3.80
CA VAL A 138 -2.44 -13.43 4.24
C VAL A 138 -2.98 -12.02 4.39
N ASP A 139 -2.25 -11.12 5.04
CA ASP A 139 -2.69 -9.74 5.22
C ASP A 139 -2.80 -8.97 3.91
N HIS A 140 -1.94 -9.25 2.92
CA HIS A 140 -2.04 -8.59 1.63
C HIS A 140 -3.36 -8.96 0.93
N ARG A 141 -3.75 -10.24 1.02
CA ARG A 141 -5.05 -10.69 0.50
C ARG A 141 -6.23 -10.09 1.28
N GLN A 142 -6.12 -9.99 2.60
CA GLN A 142 -7.16 -9.40 3.44
C GLN A 142 -7.33 -7.90 3.16
N VAL A 143 -6.24 -7.15 3.07
CA VAL A 143 -6.25 -5.72 2.74
C VAL A 143 -6.75 -5.47 1.32
N ALA A 144 -6.45 -6.35 0.35
CA ALA A 144 -7.05 -6.27 -0.98
C ALA A 144 -8.58 -6.38 -0.93
N ARG A 145 -9.11 -7.34 -0.15
CA ARG A 145 -10.56 -7.52 0.04
C ARG A 145 -11.18 -6.34 0.79
N LEU A 146 -10.48 -5.81 1.80
CA LEU A 146 -10.89 -4.63 2.55
C LEU A 146 -11.02 -3.40 1.62
N ALA A 147 -10.03 -3.17 0.77
CA ALA A 147 -10.06 -2.10 -0.23
C ALA A 147 -11.19 -2.27 -1.25
N ALA A 148 -11.45 -3.50 -1.71
CA ALA A 148 -12.59 -3.79 -2.59
C ALA A 148 -13.93 -3.50 -1.91
N ARG A 149 -14.10 -3.84 -0.62
CA ARG A 149 -15.30 -3.51 0.17
C ARG A 149 -15.47 -2.00 0.33
N ILE A 150 -14.38 -1.27 0.60
CA ILE A 150 -14.38 0.20 0.68
C ILE A 150 -14.86 0.80 -0.64
N ALA A 151 -14.25 0.42 -1.76
CA ALA A 151 -14.61 0.94 -3.09
C ALA A 151 -16.05 0.60 -3.49
N ALA A 152 -16.55 -0.58 -3.13
CA ALA A 152 -17.94 -0.96 -3.36
C ALA A 152 -18.94 -0.03 -2.63
N ALA A 153 -18.60 0.42 -1.42
CA ALA A 153 -19.40 1.38 -0.65
C ALA A 153 -19.14 2.85 -1.02
N ARG A 154 -18.08 3.13 -1.78
CA ARG A 154 -17.59 4.47 -2.14
C ARG A 154 -17.29 4.55 -3.64
N PRO A 155 -18.34 4.61 -4.49
CA PRO A 155 -18.18 4.62 -5.95
C PRO A 155 -17.48 5.87 -6.50
N ASP A 156 -17.24 6.88 -5.66
CA ASP A 156 -16.40 8.04 -5.99
C ASP A 156 -14.90 7.70 -6.05
N LEU A 157 -14.46 6.62 -5.39
CA LEU A 157 -13.06 6.24 -5.33
C LEU A 157 -12.64 5.48 -6.60
N ALA A 158 -11.43 5.79 -7.07
CA ALA A 158 -10.72 4.91 -7.98
C ALA A 158 -9.94 3.88 -7.16
N LEU A 159 -10.04 2.58 -7.50
CA LEU A 159 -9.28 1.51 -6.85
C LEU A 159 -8.25 0.94 -7.84
N ALA A 160 -7.02 0.82 -7.38
CA ALA A 160 -5.99 0.06 -8.07
C ALA A 160 -5.14 -0.73 -7.06
N PHE A 161 -4.36 -1.69 -7.56
CA PHE A 161 -3.59 -2.60 -6.73
C PHE A 161 -2.11 -2.59 -7.08
N TYR A 162 -1.25 -2.89 -6.11
CA TYR A 162 0.19 -3.02 -6.29
C TYR A 162 0.71 -4.35 -5.69
N PRO A 163 1.64 -5.05 -6.36
CA PRO A 163 2.27 -6.24 -5.79
C PRO A 163 3.45 -5.87 -4.90
N VAL A 164 3.69 -6.64 -3.84
CA VAL A 164 4.93 -6.53 -3.03
C VAL A 164 5.70 -7.85 -3.07
N TRP A 165 5.08 -8.94 -2.63
CA TRP A 165 5.68 -10.28 -2.70
C TRP A 165 5.21 -11.04 -3.92
N GLY A 166 3.99 -10.74 -4.41
CA GLY A 166 3.45 -11.30 -5.66
C GLY A 166 4.35 -11.09 -6.87
N ARG A 167 5.17 -10.01 -6.85
CA ARG A 167 6.17 -9.70 -7.88
C ARG A 167 7.36 -10.67 -7.93
N PHE A 168 7.46 -11.63 -7.03
CA PHE A 168 8.48 -12.68 -7.04
C PHE A 168 7.91 -14.05 -7.42
N THR A 169 6.63 -14.12 -7.76
CA THR A 169 5.93 -15.35 -8.16
C THR A 169 5.91 -15.52 -9.69
N ASP A 170 5.31 -16.62 -10.16
CA ASP A 170 5.02 -16.87 -11.58
C ASP A 170 3.59 -16.48 -11.97
N LEU A 171 2.84 -15.87 -11.05
CA LEU A 171 1.49 -15.37 -11.33
C LEU A 171 1.55 -14.22 -12.34
N ARG A 172 0.42 -13.96 -13.00
CA ARG A 172 0.31 -12.93 -14.03
C ARG A 172 -0.95 -12.10 -13.79
N ALA A 173 -0.86 -10.81 -14.06
CA ALA A 173 -2.00 -9.91 -14.07
C ALA A 173 -1.78 -8.80 -15.11
N PRO A 174 -2.87 -8.28 -15.71
CA PRO A 174 -2.80 -7.03 -16.42
C PRO A 174 -2.22 -5.95 -15.50
N ALA A 175 -1.16 -5.29 -15.95
CA ALA A 175 -0.44 -4.30 -15.15
C ALA A 175 -0.10 -3.07 -16.00
N ARG A 176 0.13 -1.96 -15.31
CA ARG A 176 0.79 -0.78 -15.86
C ARG A 176 2.10 -0.57 -15.12
N LEU A 177 3.12 -0.11 -15.82
CA LEU A 177 4.39 0.27 -15.20
C LEU A 177 4.33 1.76 -14.90
N ILE A 178 4.51 2.15 -13.64
CA ILE A 178 4.56 3.57 -13.29
C ILE A 178 5.92 4.09 -13.76
N ALA A 179 5.89 5.02 -14.72
CA ALA A 179 7.04 5.85 -15.08
C ALA A 179 7.13 6.99 -14.05
N ALA A 180 7.52 6.61 -12.83
CA ALA A 180 7.93 7.55 -11.79
C ALA A 180 9.36 8.01 -12.11
N SER A 181 9.73 9.20 -11.64
CA SER A 181 10.95 9.93 -11.98
C SER A 181 12.13 9.03 -12.37
N ASP A 182 12.59 9.20 -13.62
CA ASP A 182 13.96 8.82 -14.02
C ASP A 182 14.94 9.66 -13.18
N PRO A 183 16.07 9.09 -12.74
CA PRO A 183 17.10 9.84 -12.01
C PRO A 183 17.65 11.04 -12.79
#